data_AF-A0A418M1Y3-F1
#
_entry.id   AF-A0A418M1Y3-F1
#
_cell.length_a   1.000
_cell.length_b   1.000
_cell.length_c   1.000
_cell.angle_alpha   90.00
_cell.angle_beta   90.00
_cell.angle_gamma   90.00
#
_symmetry.space_group_name_H-M   'P 1'
#
loop_
_entity.id
_entity.type
_entity.pdbx_description
1 polymer ?
#
loop_
_entity_poly.entity_id
_entity_poly.type
_entity_poly.pdbx_seq_one_letter_code
_entity_poly.pdbx_strand_id
1 'polypeptide(L)'
;MAAVAAIHPQLRALGAHVLAVSTDSLYSHKVFAETSPSLRQVTYPLLSDRSLEVSRAYEVLDENTGAAFRATLLIDPEGVIVSKVVYPKEVGRNMPEMVRLLQAVQFRRETKLGVPANWVPGMPGISLSLNNAGKI
;
A
#
# COMPACT_ATOMS: atom_id res chain seq x y z
N MET A 1 -3.16 -9.87 6.66
CA MET A 1 -4.22 -8.88 6.92
C MET A 1 -4.09 -8.31 8.32
N ALA A 2 -3.88 -9.15 9.34
CA ALA A 2 -3.59 -8.70 10.71
C ALA A 2 -2.51 -7.61 10.83
N ALA A 3 -1.37 -7.75 10.14
CA ALA A 3 -0.31 -6.73 10.18
C ALA A 3 -0.76 -5.35 9.65
N VAL A 4 -1.57 -5.32 8.58
CA VAL A 4 -2.16 -4.07 8.06
C VAL A 4 -3.24 -3.54 9.02
N ALA A 5 -4.00 -4.43 9.66
CA ALA A 5 -4.98 -4.05 10.68
C ALA A 5 -4.34 -3.34 11.88
N ALA A 6 -3.16 -3.81 12.32
CA ALA A 6 -2.41 -3.20 13.41
C ALA A 6 -2.01 -1.74 13.11
N ILE A 7 -1.65 -1.43 11.86
CA ILE A 7 -1.28 -0.06 11.43
C ILE A 7 -2.44 0.74 10.85
N HIS A 8 -3.63 0.14 10.68
CA HIS A 8 -4.78 0.82 10.09
C HIS A 8 -5.19 2.11 10.82
N PRO A 9 -5.19 2.18 12.17
CA PRO A 9 -5.44 3.44 12.87
C PRO A 9 -4.45 4.55 12.50
N GLN A 10 -3.18 4.20 12.33
CA GLN A 10 -2.13 5.14 11.93
C GLN A 10 -2.32 5.60 10.49
N LEU A 11 -2.62 4.69 9.55
CA LEU A 11 -2.91 5.04 8.17
C LEU A 11 -4.12 5.98 8.06
N ARG A 12 -5.18 5.71 8.84
CA ARG A 12 -6.36 6.57 8.91
C ARG A 12 -6.03 7.95 9.49
N ALA A 13 -5.22 8.02 10.55
CA ALA A 13 -4.78 9.29 11.13
C ALA A 13 -3.96 10.13 10.14
N LEU A 14 -3.24 9.47 9.23
CA LEU A 14 -2.54 10.10 8.11
C LEU A 14 -3.48 10.40 6.92
N GLY A 15 -4.79 10.19 7.03
CA GLY A 15 -5.75 10.47 5.96
C GLY A 15 -5.75 9.45 4.82
N ALA A 16 -5.13 8.27 4.99
CA ALA A 16 -5.15 7.20 4.00
C ALA A 16 -6.27 6.19 4.26
N HIS A 17 -6.88 5.71 3.16
CA HIS A 17 -7.83 4.61 3.19
C HIS A 17 -7.15 3.32 2.74
N VAL A 18 -7.50 2.22 3.41
CA VAL A 18 -7.00 0.88 3.07
C VAL A 18 -8.09 0.11 2.36
N LEU A 19 -7.73 -0.51 1.24
CA LEU A 19 -8.57 -1.47 0.53
C LEU A 19 -7.76 -2.76 0.39
N ALA A 20 -8.30 -3.88 0.88
CA ALA A 20 -7.74 -5.18 0.60
C ALA A 20 -8.53 -5.82 -0.53
N VAL A 21 -7.83 -6.36 -1.53
CA VAL A 21 -8.45 -6.95 -2.73
C VAL A 21 -7.92 -8.37 -2.89
N SER A 22 -8.81 -9.32 -3.18
CA SER A 22 -8.42 -10.64 -3.68
C SER A 22 -9.40 -11.12 -4.74
N THR A 23 -9.03 -12.18 -5.45
CA THR A 23 -9.88 -12.81 -6.47
C THR A 23 -10.95 -13.74 -5.86
N ASP A 24 -11.01 -13.82 -4.53
CA ASP A 24 -12.04 -14.57 -3.80
C ASP A 24 -13.40 -13.89 -3.90
N SER A 25 -14.47 -14.66 -3.67
CA SER A 25 -15.84 -14.14 -3.63
C SER A 25 -16.13 -13.32 -2.38
N LEU A 26 -17.12 -12.42 -2.44
CA LEU A 26 -17.63 -11.72 -1.26
C LEU A 26 -18.06 -12.70 -0.15
N TYR A 27 -18.64 -13.84 -0.51
CA TYR A 27 -19.04 -14.89 0.45
C TYR A 27 -17.84 -15.52 1.14
N SER A 28 -16.77 -15.80 0.40
CA SER A 28 -15.50 -16.30 0.94
C SER A 28 -14.92 -15.32 1.95
N HIS A 29 -14.94 -14.02 1.62
CA HIS A 29 -14.49 -12.97 2.53
C HIS A 29 -15.33 -12.90 3.81
N LYS A 30 -16.66 -13.02 3.70
CA LYS A 30 -17.57 -13.05 4.86
C LYS A 30 -17.26 -14.23 5.77
N VAL A 31 -17.21 -15.44 5.22
CA VAL A 31 -16.90 -16.65 6.00
C VAL A 31 -15.51 -16.53 6.62
N PHE A 32 -14.52 -16.00 5.91
CA PHE A 32 -13.18 -15.82 6.43
C PHE A 32 -13.13 -14.80 7.59
N ALA A 33 -13.91 -13.73 7.50
CA ALA A 33 -14.06 -12.75 8.59
C ALA A 33 -14.75 -13.35 9.83
N GLU A 34 -15.75 -14.22 9.64
CA GLU A 34 -16.47 -14.89 10.73
C GLU A 34 -15.62 -15.98 11.42
N THR A 35 -14.80 -16.70 10.64
CA THR A 35 -14.10 -17.90 11.13
C THR A 35 -12.64 -17.66 11.52
N SER A 36 -11.94 -16.70 10.91
CA SER A 36 -10.51 -16.50 11.15
C SER A 36 -10.24 -15.49 12.27
N PRO A 37 -9.51 -15.87 13.33
CA PRO A 37 -9.04 -14.92 14.34
C PRO A 37 -8.23 -13.77 13.75
N SER A 38 -7.53 -14.01 12.64
CA SER A 38 -6.64 -13.04 11.99
C SER A 38 -7.38 -11.88 11.30
N LEU A 39 -8.70 -12.02 11.08
CA LEU A 39 -9.56 -10.99 10.49
C LEU A 39 -10.40 -10.23 11.53
N ARG A 40 -10.45 -10.68 12.79
CA ARG A 40 -11.27 -10.02 13.83
C ARG A 40 -10.95 -8.54 14.04
N GLN A 41 -9.69 -8.16 13.82
CA GLN A 41 -9.23 -6.77 13.96
C GLN A 41 -9.25 -5.98 12.64
N VAL A 42 -9.61 -6.62 11.52
CA VAL A 42 -9.68 -5.96 10.22
C VAL A 42 -10.91 -5.06 10.20
N THR A 43 -10.67 -3.76 10.01
CA THR A 43 -11.69 -2.71 10.04
C THR A 43 -11.76 -1.93 8.73
N TYR A 44 -11.13 -2.44 7.68
CA TYR A 44 -11.11 -1.88 6.33
C TYR A 44 -11.82 -2.82 5.34
N PRO A 45 -12.34 -2.30 4.21
CA PRO A 45 -13.06 -3.09 3.23
C PRO A 45 -12.21 -4.22 2.62
N LEU A 46 -12.87 -5.36 2.42
CA LEU A 46 -12.36 -6.49 1.66
C LEU A 46 -13.14 -6.58 0.33
N LEU A 47 -12.46 -6.23 -0.76
CA LEU A 47 -13.03 -6.20 -2.10
C LEU A 47 -12.81 -7.53 -2.81
N SER A 48 -13.84 -7.94 -3.52
CA SER A 48 -13.86 -9.15 -4.34
C SER A 48 -13.60 -8.78 -5.80
N ASP A 49 -12.54 -9.32 -6.37
CA ASP A 49 -12.16 -9.19 -7.79
C ASP A 49 -12.39 -10.51 -8.53
N ARG A 50 -13.65 -10.98 -8.52
CA ARG A 50 -14.02 -12.24 -9.21
C ARG A 50 -13.90 -12.16 -10.73
N SER A 51 -13.99 -10.96 -11.31
CA SER A 51 -13.80 -10.76 -12.75
C SER A 51 -12.32 -10.81 -13.15
N LEU A 52 -11.40 -10.74 -12.17
CA LEU A 52 -9.95 -10.64 -12.35
C LEU A 52 -9.50 -9.34 -13.03
N GLU A 53 -10.43 -8.42 -13.29
CA GLU A 53 -10.18 -7.19 -14.03
C GLU A 53 -9.31 -6.23 -13.23
N VAL A 54 -9.53 -6.14 -11.91
CA VAL A 54 -8.76 -5.24 -11.05
C VAL A 54 -7.32 -5.73 -10.94
N SER A 55 -7.13 -7.01 -10.64
CA SER A 55 -5.80 -7.61 -10.50
C SER A 55 -5.03 -7.57 -11.82
N ARG A 56 -5.72 -7.73 -12.95
CA ARG A 56 -5.11 -7.61 -14.28
C ARG A 56 -4.77 -6.16 -14.63
N ALA A 57 -5.66 -5.20 -14.35
CA ALA A 57 -5.44 -3.79 -14.63
C ALA A 57 -4.26 -3.21 -13.84
N TYR A 58 -4.04 -3.69 -12.61
CA TYR A 58 -2.88 -3.32 -11.81
C TYR A 58 -1.64 -4.18 -12.09
N GLU A 59 -1.71 -5.10 -13.06
CA GLU A 59 -0.64 -6.03 -13.43
C GLU A 59 -0.07 -6.78 -12.22
N VAL A 60 -0.96 -7.37 -11.43
CA VAL A 60 -0.63 -8.17 -10.25
C VAL A 60 -1.34 -9.52 -10.26
N LEU A 61 -2.02 -9.88 -11.35
CA LEU A 61 -2.65 -11.19 -11.52
C LEU A 61 -1.61 -12.25 -11.94
N ASP A 62 -1.62 -13.39 -11.27
CA ASP A 62 -0.96 -14.61 -11.72
C ASP A 62 -1.94 -15.37 -12.64
N GLU A 63 -1.79 -15.18 -13.96
CA GLU A 63 -2.69 -15.75 -14.98
C GLU A 63 -2.71 -17.30 -14.96
N ASN A 64 -1.69 -17.96 -14.39
CA ASN A 64 -1.67 -19.41 -14.29
C ASN A 64 -2.56 -19.92 -13.14
N THR A 65 -2.67 -19.16 -12.06
CA THR A 65 -3.40 -19.59 -10.85
C THR A 65 -4.71 -18.85 -10.63
N GLY A 66 -4.94 -17.72 -11.30
CA GLY A 66 -6.09 -16.83 -11.07
C GLY A 66 -6.04 -16.09 -9.73
N ALA A 67 -4.89 -16.12 -9.04
CA ALA A 67 -4.68 -15.41 -7.79
C ALA A 67 -3.86 -14.13 -8.02
N ALA A 68 -4.03 -13.11 -7.18
CA ALA A 68 -3.15 -11.96 -7.21
C ALA A 68 -1.80 -12.30 -6.53
N PHE A 69 -0.69 -11.82 -7.12
CA PHE A 69 0.57 -11.69 -6.42
C PHE A 69 0.42 -10.79 -5.19
N ARG A 70 1.31 -10.95 -4.21
CA ARG A 70 1.30 -10.09 -3.02
C ARG A 70 1.78 -8.69 -3.40
N ALA A 71 0.85 -7.81 -3.73
CA ALA A 71 1.17 -6.43 -4.08
C ALA A 71 0.61 -5.43 -3.07
N THR A 72 1.31 -4.31 -2.92
CA THR A 72 0.81 -3.09 -2.27
C THR A 72 0.97 -1.95 -3.26
N LEU A 73 -0.11 -1.19 -3.46
CA LEU A 73 -0.11 0.01 -4.26
C LEU A 73 -0.45 1.20 -3.37
N LEU A 74 0.31 2.28 -3.50
CA LEU A 74 -0.03 3.59 -2.94
C LEU A 74 -0.54 4.46 -4.08
N ILE A 75 -1.80 4.86 -3.98
CA ILE A 75 -2.48 5.70 -4.96
C ILE A 75 -2.75 7.05 -4.30
N ASP A 76 -2.40 8.12 -4.99
CA ASP A 76 -2.62 9.47 -4.50
C ASP A 76 -4.04 10.00 -4.81
N PRO A 77 -4.45 11.15 -4.25
CA PRO A 77 -5.79 11.71 -4.47
C PRO A 77 -6.16 12.01 -5.92
N GLU A 78 -5.17 12.17 -6.80
CA GLU A 78 -5.34 12.39 -8.24
C GLU A 78 -5.46 11.06 -9.01
N GLY A 79 -5.46 9.92 -8.30
CA GLY A 79 -5.61 8.59 -8.87
C GLY A 79 -4.31 8.03 -9.46
N VAL A 80 -3.16 8.63 -9.18
CA VAL A 80 -1.87 8.21 -9.71
C VAL A 80 -1.21 7.21 -8.75
N ILE A 81 -0.71 6.09 -9.29
CA ILE A 81 0.11 5.15 -8.53
C ILE A 81 1.47 5.80 -8.27
N VAL A 82 1.72 6.17 -7.03
CA VAL A 82 3.01 6.75 -6.60
C VAL A 82 4.00 5.70 -6.10
N SER A 83 3.52 4.49 -5.82
CA SER A 83 4.37 3.33 -5.53
C SER A 83 3.62 2.03 -5.76
N LYS A 84 4.35 1.04 -6.28
CA LYS A 84 3.90 -0.34 -6.44
C LYS A 84 5.02 -1.25 -5.93
N VAL A 85 4.71 -2.09 -4.95
CA VAL A 85 5.66 -3.09 -4.42
C VAL A 85 5.03 -4.46 -4.56
N VAL A 86 5.70 -5.35 -5.29
CA VAL A 86 5.27 -6.74 -5.50
C VAL A 86 6.23 -7.66 -4.78
N TYR A 87 5.69 -8.55 -3.95
CA TYR A 87 6.42 -9.53 -3.15
C TYR A 87 6.21 -10.93 -3.73
N PRO A 88 7.24 -11.80 -3.68
CA PRO A 88 7.06 -13.24 -3.84
C PRO A 88 6.04 -13.80 -2.85
N LYS A 89 5.45 -14.96 -3.14
CA LYS A 89 4.39 -15.56 -2.30
C LYS A 89 4.90 -15.91 -0.89
N GLU A 90 6.21 -16.15 -0.78
CA GLU A 90 6.94 -16.56 0.41
C GLU A 90 7.34 -15.38 1.31
N VAL A 91 7.32 -14.15 0.78
CA VAL A 91 7.84 -12.96 1.46
C VAL A 91 6.71 -12.09 2.00
N GLY A 92 6.77 -11.76 3.29
CA GLY A 92 5.85 -10.85 3.95
C GLY A 92 6.09 -9.38 3.57
N ARG A 93 5.03 -8.56 3.67
CA ARG A 93 5.12 -7.11 3.47
C ARG A 93 5.79 -6.42 4.67
N ASN A 94 6.48 -5.31 4.41
CA ASN A 94 7.04 -4.45 5.44
C ASN A 94 6.06 -3.31 5.78
N MET A 95 5.41 -3.38 6.96
CA MET A 95 4.41 -2.40 7.39
C MET A 95 5.01 -1.02 7.73
N PRO A 96 6.11 -0.93 8.50
CA PRO A 96 6.81 0.34 8.71
C PRO A 96 7.15 1.07 7.40
N GLU A 97 7.61 0.35 6.37
CA GLU A 97 7.94 0.96 5.09
C GLU A 97 6.71 1.55 4.38
N MET A 98 5.55 0.88 4.47
CA MET A 98 4.31 1.39 3.91
C MET A 98 3.91 2.73 4.53
N VAL A 99 4.02 2.84 5.87
CA VAL A 99 3.72 4.07 6.61
C VAL A 99 4.73 5.16 6.26
N ARG A 100 6.03 4.84 6.27
CA ARG A 100 7.11 5.76 5.93
C ARG A 100 6.93 6.34 4.53
N LEU A 101 6.58 5.49 3.56
CA LEU A 101 6.36 5.89 2.17
C LEU A 101 5.15 6.82 2.03
N LEU A 102 4.04 6.54 2.72
CA LEU A 102 2.88 7.45 2.77
C LEU A 102 3.30 8.83 3.30
N GLN A 103 4.01 8.87 4.42
CA GLN A 103 4.49 10.11 5.02
C GLN A 103 5.49 10.85 4.12
N ALA A 104 6.36 10.13 3.42
CA ALA A 104 7.30 10.69 2.46
C ALA A 104 6.58 11.37 1.28
N VAL A 105 5.55 10.70 0.73
CA VAL A 105 4.74 11.27 -0.36
C VAL A 105 4.00 12.52 0.11
N GLN A 106 3.43 12.50 1.32
CA GLN A 106 2.77 13.66 1.92
C GLN A 106 3.76 14.82 2.15
N PHE A 107 4.91 14.54 2.76
CA PHE A 107 5.96 15.52 3.00
C PHE A 107 6.42 16.21 1.70
N ARG A 108 6.67 15.43 0.64
CA ARG A 108 7.01 15.97 -0.68
C ARG A 108 5.91 16.90 -1.21
N ARG A 109 4.64 16.49 -1.08
CA ARG A 109 3.49 17.27 -1.57
C ARG A 109 3.37 18.62 -0.85
N GLU A 110 3.57 18.63 0.46
CA GLU A 110 3.47 19.81 1.32
C GLU A 110 4.65 20.76 1.13
N THR A 111 5.88 20.24 1.18
CA THR A 111 7.10 21.07 1.21
C THR A 111 7.68 21.37 -0.18
N LYS A 112 7.30 20.60 -1.20
CA LYS A 112 7.92 20.57 -2.54
C LYS A 112 9.41 20.18 -2.53
N LEU A 113 9.94 19.71 -1.41
CA LEU A 113 11.29 19.18 -1.30
C LEU A 113 11.35 17.72 -1.78
N GLY A 114 12.53 17.32 -2.25
CA GLY A 114 12.88 15.92 -2.48
C GLY A 114 13.00 15.16 -1.17
N VAL A 115 12.72 13.86 -1.23
CA VAL A 115 12.83 12.94 -0.10
C VAL A 115 14.06 12.04 -0.31
N PRO A 116 15.13 12.18 0.49
CA PRO A 116 16.34 11.36 0.34
C PRO A 116 16.10 9.87 0.60
N ALA A 117 17.07 9.05 0.18
CA ALA A 117 17.15 7.66 0.59
C ALA A 117 17.16 7.55 2.13
N ASN A 118 16.50 6.53 2.67
CA ASN A 118 16.35 6.28 4.11
C ASN A 118 15.67 7.40 4.91
N TRP A 119 15.01 8.36 4.24
CA TRP A 119 14.28 9.43 4.92
C TRP A 119 13.18 8.86 5.83
N VAL A 120 13.10 9.39 7.04
CA VAL A 120 12.03 9.15 8.01
C VAL A 120 11.48 10.49 8.50
N PRO A 121 10.23 10.53 9.03
CA PRO A 121 9.65 11.76 9.57
C PRO A 121 10.58 12.47 10.55
N GLY A 122 10.72 13.79 10.39
CA GLY A 122 11.64 14.63 11.17
C GLY A 122 12.99 14.90 10.50
N MET A 123 13.36 14.15 9.45
CA MET A 123 14.56 14.44 8.66
C MET A 123 14.33 15.58 7.65
N PRO A 124 15.36 16.38 7.32
CA PRO A 124 15.25 17.41 6.30
C PRO A 124 15.03 16.83 4.90
N GLY A 125 14.28 17.55 4.08
CA GLY A 125 14.18 17.29 2.64
C GLY A 125 15.37 17.87 1.87
N ILE A 126 15.47 17.54 0.59
CA ILE A 126 16.50 18.05 -0.32
C ILE A 126 15.90 19.03 -1.33
N SER A 127 16.54 20.16 -1.55
CA SER A 127 16.12 21.10 -2.60
C SER A 127 16.39 20.52 -3.99
N LEU A 128 15.33 20.48 -4.82
CA LEU A 128 15.36 19.95 -6.20
C LEU A 128 15.93 20.94 -7.24
N SER A 129 16.59 22.02 -6.79
CA SER A 129 17.16 23.01 -7.72
C SER A 129 18.30 22.42 -8.54
N LEU A 130 18.38 22.79 -9.82
CA LEU A 130 19.46 22.35 -10.72
C LEU A 130 20.86 22.70 -10.19
N ASN A 131 20.97 23.78 -9.39
CA ASN A 131 22.22 24.20 -8.77
C ASN A 131 22.81 23.16 -7.80
N ASN A 132 21.99 22.22 -7.34
CA ASN A 132 22.40 21.13 -6.44
C ASN A 132 22.77 19.85 -7.19
N ALA A 133 22.58 19.77 -8.50
CA ALA A 133 22.92 18.58 -9.28
C ALA A 133 24.43 18.27 -9.17
N GLY A 134 24.77 17.04 -8.75
CA GLY A 134 26.15 16.57 -8.60
C GLY A 134 26.91 17.07 -7.36
N LYS A 135 26.23 17.75 -6.42
CA LYS A 135 26.83 18.29 -5.19
C LYS A 135 26.38 17.57 -3.91
N ILE A 136 25.50 16.58 -4.05
CA ILE A 136 24.83 15.82 -2.99
C ILE A 136 25.07 14.35 -3.20
#